data_AF-A0A9Q8PE00-F1
#
_entry.id   AF-A0A9Q8PE00-F1
#
_cell.length_a   1.000
_cell.length_b   1.000
_cell.length_c   1.000
_cell.angle_alpha   90.00
_cell.angle_beta   90.00
_cell.angle_gamma   90.00
#
_symmetry.space_group_name_H-M   'P 1'
#
loop_
_entity.id
_entity.type
_entity.pdbx_description
1 polymer ?
#
loop_
_entity_poly.entity_id
_entity_poly.type
_entity_poly.pdbx_seq_one_letter_code
_entity_poly.pdbx_strand_id
1 'polypeptide(L)'
;MVRSAYNRTTLCRYVVTIDSPDHTTLLDFHHFRHTTGMKLTTLTTTLLTLLTTTTTATPTTSKRSGTPLSQSEAARRPTSAGITSVSSGSCTDRTNSRYTSYQGLLSGTVSGAITLKGACNCELVITGGTETGHASGTYSHANGYKLDFRKNAALNGYITGSFERIANRGDGYPQWRAASGNVYCDEGDHWDVLYY
;
A
#
# COMPACT_ATOMS: atom_id res chain seq x y z
N MET A 1 54.95 -19.42 22.01
CA MET A 1 54.83 -20.02 20.66
C MET A 1 53.37 -19.91 20.25
N VAL A 2 52.98 -18.84 19.57
CA VAL A 2 51.59 -18.63 19.13
C VAL A 2 51.59 -18.65 17.61
N ARG A 3 50.99 -19.68 17.02
CA ARG A 3 50.67 -19.75 15.59
C ARG A 3 49.15 -19.79 15.48
N SER A 4 48.57 -18.65 15.12
CA SER A 4 47.18 -18.55 14.65
C SER A 4 47.19 -18.66 13.13
N ALA A 5 46.47 -19.64 12.59
CA ALA A 5 46.31 -19.83 11.16
C ALA A 5 44.81 -19.78 10.81
N TYR A 6 44.50 -18.85 9.89
CA TYR A 6 43.48 -18.87 8.85
C TYR A 6 42.01 -19.18 9.23
N ASN A 7 41.15 -18.16 9.25
CA ASN A 7 40.41 -17.58 8.11
C ASN A 7 39.10 -18.34 7.78
N ARG A 8 37.98 -17.84 8.31
CA ARG A 8 36.63 -18.05 7.77
C ARG A 8 35.80 -16.79 8.00
N THR A 9 35.80 -15.89 7.02
CA THR A 9 34.79 -14.82 6.97
C THR A 9 33.55 -15.39 6.31
N THR A 10 32.54 -15.67 7.13
CA THR A 10 31.18 -16.01 6.71
C THR A 10 30.58 -14.84 5.93
N LEU A 11 30.22 -15.07 4.66
CA LEU A 11 29.46 -14.11 3.85
C LEU A 11 27.98 -14.20 4.23
N CYS A 12 27.46 -13.23 4.99
CA CYS A 12 26.01 -13.03 5.06
C CYS A 12 25.55 -12.36 3.76
N ARG A 13 24.95 -13.15 2.85
CA ARG A 13 24.19 -12.62 1.72
C ARG A 13 22.87 -12.04 2.25
N TYR A 14 22.74 -10.72 2.22
CA TYR A 14 21.43 -10.08 2.25
C TYR A 14 20.96 -9.95 0.79
N VAL A 15 19.96 -10.73 0.40
CA VAL A 15 19.25 -10.53 -0.87
C VAL A 15 18.05 -9.64 -0.54
N VAL A 16 18.16 -8.35 -0.85
CA VAL A 16 17.01 -7.45 -0.86
C VAL A 16 16.41 -7.53 -2.25
N THR A 17 15.31 -8.26 -2.41
CA THR A 17 14.54 -8.26 -3.65
C THR A 17 13.65 -7.02 -3.65
N ILE A 18 14.01 -6.01 -4.44
CA ILE A 18 13.14 -4.87 -4.71
C ILE A 18 12.41 -5.22 -6.01
N ASP A 19 11.18 -5.72 -5.92
CA ASP A 19 10.33 -5.88 -7.09
C ASP A 19 9.61 -4.54 -7.31
N SER A 20 10.18 -3.73 -8.20
CA SER A 20 9.54 -2.53 -8.74
C SER A 20 9.55 -2.66 -10.25
N PRO A 21 8.38 -2.56 -10.93
CA PRO A 21 8.29 -2.87 -12.35
C PRO A 21 8.93 -1.83 -13.27
N ASP A 22 9.38 -0.69 -12.74
CA ASP A 22 9.93 0.40 -13.56
C ASP A 22 11.27 0.88 -13.01
N HIS A 23 12.31 0.74 -13.85
CA HIS A 23 13.71 1.21 -13.74
C HIS A 23 14.77 0.24 -13.19
N THR A 24 15.48 -0.43 -14.11
CA THR A 24 16.83 -0.97 -13.91
C THR A 24 17.87 0.15 -13.95
N THR A 25 18.26 0.67 -12.79
CA THR A 25 19.52 1.41 -12.67
C THR A 25 20.62 0.44 -12.24
N LEU A 26 21.54 0.12 -13.16
CA LEU A 26 22.78 -0.59 -12.85
C LEU A 26 23.71 0.38 -12.09
N LEU A 27 23.92 0.10 -10.79
CA LEU A 27 24.99 0.73 -10.02
C LEU A 27 26.23 -0.17 -10.13
N ASP A 28 27.20 0.26 -10.94
CA ASP A 28 28.54 -0.34 -10.96
C ASP A 28 29.28 0.05 -9.68
N PHE A 29 29.45 -0.89 -8.76
CA PHE A 29 30.34 -0.73 -7.62
C PHE A 29 31.77 -1.08 -8.03
N HIS A 30 32.60 -0.06 -8.23
CA HIS A 30 34.05 -0.25 -8.29
C HIS A 30 34.56 -0.84 -6.98
N HIS A 31 35.15 -2.02 -7.07
CA HIS A 31 35.80 -2.72 -5.97
C HIS A 31 36.99 -1.89 -5.44
N PHE A 32 36.88 -1.40 -4.20
CA PHE A 32 38.05 -0.90 -3.48
C PHE A 32 38.80 -2.08 -2.87
N ARG A 33 39.88 -2.52 -3.53
CA ARG A 33 40.82 -3.49 -2.94
C ARG A 33 41.74 -2.74 -1.99
N HIS A 34 41.58 -2.98 -0.68
CA HIS A 34 42.57 -2.57 0.31
C HIS A 34 43.83 -3.43 0.14
N THR A 35 44.87 -2.88 -0.48
CA THR A 35 46.22 -3.44 -0.41
C THR A 35 46.82 -3.09 0.95
N THR A 36 47.11 -4.12 1.75
CA THR A 36 47.86 -4.02 3.00
C THR A 36 49.28 -3.55 2.74
N GLY A 37 49.63 -2.37 3.27
CA GLY A 37 51.01 -1.89 3.35
C GLY A 37 51.25 -0.55 2.68
N MET A 38 50.83 0.54 3.32
CA MET A 38 51.41 1.86 3.05
C MET A 38 51.60 2.62 4.35
N LYS A 39 52.83 3.11 4.53
CA LYS A 39 53.32 3.84 5.69
C LYS A 39 52.57 5.17 5.84
N LEU A 40 52.39 5.53 7.11
CA LEU A 40 51.82 6.78 7.59
C LEU A 40 52.68 7.97 7.17
N THR A 41 52.38 8.60 6.05
CA THR A 41 52.78 9.99 5.79
C THR A 41 51.87 10.63 4.76
N THR A 42 51.52 11.89 5.06
CA THR A 42 50.88 12.87 4.19
C THR A 42 49.35 12.86 4.19
N LEU A 43 48.81 13.73 5.05
CA LEU A 43 47.47 14.31 4.93
C LEU A 43 47.34 15.00 3.58
N THR A 44 46.38 14.57 2.78
CA THR A 44 45.75 15.42 1.75
C THR A 44 44.25 15.38 1.98
N THR A 45 43.75 16.44 2.62
CA THR A 45 42.32 16.71 2.78
C THR A 45 41.75 17.13 1.42
N THR A 46 41.37 16.17 0.59
CA THR A 46 40.44 16.42 -0.52
C THR A 46 39.05 16.54 0.06
N LEU A 47 38.62 17.78 0.34
CA LEU A 47 37.24 18.10 0.65
C LEU A 47 36.42 17.95 -0.64
N LEU A 48 35.84 16.78 -0.85
CA LEU A 48 34.85 16.56 -1.91
C LEU A 48 33.53 17.19 -1.45
N THR A 49 33.28 18.44 -1.86
CA THR A 49 31.97 19.05 -1.72
C THR A 49 30.99 18.30 -2.61
N LEU A 50 30.31 17.31 -2.03
CA LEU A 50 29.19 16.62 -2.65
C LEU A 50 28.03 17.62 -2.70
N LEU A 51 27.80 18.25 -3.86
CA LEU A 51 26.56 18.96 -4.13
C LEU A 51 25.45 17.92 -4.11
N THR A 52 24.82 17.69 -2.96
CA THR A 52 23.58 16.94 -2.88
C THR A 52 22.50 17.82 -3.49
N THR A 53 22.31 17.68 -4.80
CA THR A 53 21.10 18.16 -5.45
C THR A 53 19.95 17.36 -4.86
N THR A 54 19.29 17.92 -3.84
CA THR A 54 18.03 17.39 -3.34
C THR A 54 16.99 17.61 -4.43
N THR A 55 16.90 16.68 -5.37
CA THR A 55 15.72 16.55 -6.22
C THR A 55 14.57 16.24 -5.28
N THR A 56 13.77 17.26 -4.98
CA THR A 56 12.44 17.09 -4.44
C THR A 56 11.64 16.32 -5.48
N ALA A 57 11.65 14.99 -5.36
CA ALA A 57 10.69 14.15 -6.06
C ALA A 57 9.31 14.57 -5.55
N THR A 58 8.58 15.36 -6.33
CA THR A 58 7.16 15.53 -6.13
C THR A 58 6.52 14.16 -6.35
N PRO A 59 5.92 13.51 -5.34
CA PRO A 59 5.23 12.26 -5.58
C PRO A 59 3.99 12.60 -6.42
N THR A 60 4.09 12.44 -7.74
CA THR A 60 2.91 12.36 -8.58
C THR A 60 2.33 10.97 -8.39
N THR A 61 1.42 10.82 -7.43
CA THR A 61 0.63 9.60 -7.21
C THR A 61 -0.20 9.31 -8.46
N SER A 62 0.33 8.44 -9.33
CA SER A 62 -0.43 7.84 -10.43
C SER A 62 -1.60 7.04 -9.88
N LYS A 63 -2.74 7.19 -10.54
CA LYS A 63 -3.95 6.37 -10.47
C LYS A 63 -3.58 4.88 -10.43
N ARG A 64 -3.88 4.18 -9.34
CA ARG A 64 -3.84 2.72 -9.18
C ARG A 64 -5.18 2.13 -8.75
N SER A 65 -6.15 2.20 -9.64
CA SER A 65 -7.26 1.26 -9.66
C SER A 65 -7.11 0.45 -10.94
N GLY A 66 -6.31 -0.62 -10.87
CA GLY A 66 -5.79 -1.41 -12.00
C GLY A 66 -6.84 -2.08 -12.89
N THR A 67 -6.68 -3.38 -13.18
CA THR A 67 -7.65 -4.10 -14.02
C THR A 67 -8.84 -4.65 -13.20
N PRO A 68 -10.05 -4.71 -13.78
CA PRO A 68 -11.19 -5.38 -13.16
C PRO A 68 -10.92 -6.87 -12.91
N LEU A 69 -11.32 -7.35 -11.72
CA LEU A 69 -11.21 -8.74 -11.32
C LEU A 69 -12.54 -9.48 -11.47
N SER A 70 -12.47 -10.81 -11.57
CA SER A 70 -13.65 -11.66 -11.43
C SER A 70 -14.15 -11.68 -9.98
N GLN A 71 -15.42 -12.00 -9.76
CA GLN A 71 -16.03 -12.20 -8.44
C GLN A 71 -15.18 -13.11 -7.55
N SER A 72 -14.77 -14.27 -8.06
CA SER A 72 -14.03 -15.28 -7.30
C SER A 72 -12.62 -14.82 -6.95
N GLU A 73 -11.97 -14.07 -7.84
CA GLU A 73 -10.63 -13.56 -7.60
C GLU A 73 -10.62 -12.41 -6.59
N ALA A 74 -11.57 -11.49 -6.71
CA ALA A 74 -11.75 -10.40 -5.78
C ALA A 74 -12.26 -10.86 -4.40
N ALA A 75 -12.95 -12.01 -4.31
CA ALA A 75 -13.26 -12.66 -3.03
C ALA A 75 -12.03 -13.35 -2.41
N ARG A 76 -11.27 -14.11 -3.22
CA ARG A 76 -10.15 -14.94 -2.72
C ARG A 76 -9.04 -14.10 -2.11
N ARG A 77 -8.63 -13.01 -2.79
CA ARG A 77 -7.46 -12.22 -2.40
C ARG A 77 -7.60 -11.58 -1.00
N PRO A 78 -8.70 -10.87 -0.65
CA PRO A 78 -8.91 -10.37 0.72
C PRO A 78 -8.99 -11.48 1.76
N THR A 79 -9.71 -12.58 1.46
CA THR A 79 -9.84 -13.71 2.40
C THR A 79 -8.49 -14.35 2.72
N SER A 80 -7.62 -14.52 1.72
CA SER A 80 -6.24 -15.00 1.95
C SER A 80 -5.40 -14.06 2.81
N ALA A 81 -5.77 -12.78 2.94
CA ALA A 81 -5.15 -11.80 3.82
C ALA A 81 -5.86 -11.66 5.18
N GLY A 82 -6.84 -12.52 5.49
CA GLY A 82 -7.60 -12.45 6.75
C GLY A 82 -8.59 -11.29 6.82
N ILE A 83 -9.07 -10.82 5.67
CA ILE A 83 -10.20 -9.88 5.55
C ILE A 83 -11.47 -10.71 5.35
N THR A 84 -12.46 -10.51 6.19
CA THR A 84 -13.75 -11.20 6.09
C THR A 84 -14.77 -10.30 5.40
N SER A 85 -15.95 -10.86 5.07
CA SER A 85 -17.03 -10.09 4.51
C SER A 85 -18.39 -10.55 5.00
N VAL A 86 -19.32 -9.61 5.12
CA VAL A 86 -20.71 -9.88 5.44
C VAL A 86 -21.55 -9.53 4.22
N SER A 87 -22.13 -10.55 3.59
CA SER A 87 -23.21 -10.37 2.61
C SER A 87 -24.49 -10.93 3.23
N SER A 88 -25.62 -10.23 3.06
CA SER A 88 -26.90 -10.69 3.61
C SER A 88 -27.52 -11.90 2.89
N GLY A 89 -26.75 -12.57 2.02
CA GLY A 89 -27.08 -13.88 1.43
C GLY A 89 -25.95 -14.48 0.59
N SER A 90 -26.19 -15.65 0.01
CA SER A 90 -25.26 -16.33 -0.92
C SER A 90 -25.20 -15.70 -2.31
N CYS A 91 -25.97 -14.64 -2.55
CA CYS A 91 -26.06 -13.98 -3.84
C CYS A 91 -24.98 -12.89 -3.95
N THR A 92 -24.53 -12.66 -5.19
CA THR A 92 -23.51 -11.65 -5.56
C THR A 92 -24.03 -10.74 -6.68
N ASP A 93 -25.36 -10.70 -6.83
CA ASP A 93 -26.04 -9.91 -7.84
C ASP A 93 -25.79 -8.42 -7.60
N ARG A 94 -25.03 -7.82 -8.52
CA ARG A 94 -24.68 -6.41 -8.50
C ARG A 94 -25.89 -5.49 -8.52
N THR A 95 -27.06 -5.94 -8.96
CA THR A 95 -28.26 -5.09 -9.05
C THR A 95 -29.02 -4.99 -7.73
N ASN A 96 -28.63 -5.76 -6.71
CA ASN A 96 -29.29 -5.77 -5.42
C ASN A 96 -28.33 -5.29 -4.32
N SER A 97 -28.61 -4.10 -3.79
CA SER A 97 -27.81 -3.44 -2.74
C SER A 97 -27.72 -4.21 -1.43
N ARG A 98 -28.50 -5.28 -1.24
CA ARG A 98 -28.40 -6.15 -0.06
C ARG A 98 -27.23 -7.14 -0.13
N TYR A 99 -26.69 -7.40 -1.32
CA TYR A 99 -25.69 -8.46 -1.54
C TYR A 99 -24.33 -7.89 -1.86
N THR A 100 -23.30 -8.31 -1.13
CA THR A 100 -21.95 -7.86 -1.44
C THR A 100 -21.43 -8.55 -2.71
N SER A 101 -21.28 -7.79 -3.80
CA SER A 101 -20.71 -8.19 -5.08
C SER A 101 -19.28 -7.65 -5.23
N TYR A 102 -18.38 -8.49 -5.70
CA TYR A 102 -16.98 -8.14 -5.97
C TYR A 102 -16.62 -8.17 -7.45
N GLN A 103 -17.56 -8.59 -8.30
CA GLN A 103 -17.37 -8.68 -9.72
C GLN A 103 -16.95 -7.31 -10.25
N GLY A 104 -15.82 -7.21 -10.94
CA GLY A 104 -15.34 -5.94 -11.48
C GLY A 104 -14.69 -5.01 -10.47
N LEU A 105 -14.46 -5.41 -9.20
CA LEU A 105 -13.54 -4.69 -8.32
C LEU A 105 -12.19 -4.55 -9.00
N LEU A 106 -11.59 -3.37 -8.91
CA LEU A 106 -10.28 -3.13 -9.51
C LEU A 106 -9.20 -3.77 -8.64
N SER A 107 -8.20 -4.35 -9.29
CA SER A 107 -7.08 -5.00 -8.60
C SER A 107 -6.38 -4.08 -7.60
N GLY A 108 -6.29 -2.79 -7.91
CA GLY A 108 -5.76 -1.77 -7.00
C GLY A 108 -6.60 -1.55 -5.73
N THR A 109 -7.94 -1.60 -5.85
CA THR A 109 -8.87 -1.54 -4.72
C THR A 109 -8.67 -2.74 -3.77
N VAL A 110 -8.57 -3.95 -4.32
CA VAL A 110 -8.30 -5.16 -3.54
C VAL A 110 -6.93 -5.10 -2.87
N SER A 111 -5.88 -4.70 -3.59
CA SER A 111 -4.55 -4.52 -3.02
C SER A 111 -4.52 -3.47 -1.92
N GLY A 112 -5.24 -2.35 -2.10
CA GLY A 112 -5.35 -1.30 -1.10
C GLY A 112 -6.04 -1.76 0.19
N ALA A 113 -7.07 -2.60 0.10
CA ALA A 113 -7.70 -3.22 1.26
C ALA A 113 -6.74 -4.15 2.02
N ILE A 114 -5.93 -4.93 1.30
CA ILE A 114 -4.90 -5.80 1.89
C ILE A 114 -3.81 -4.96 2.58
N THR A 115 -3.37 -3.87 1.96
CA THR A 115 -2.43 -2.91 2.57
C THR A 115 -3.03 -2.30 3.85
N LEU A 116 -4.29 -1.88 3.82
CA LEU A 116 -4.97 -1.35 5.01
C LEU A 116 -5.02 -2.37 6.14
N LYS A 117 -5.36 -3.63 5.83
CA LYS A 117 -5.39 -4.73 6.81
C LYS A 117 -4.03 -4.92 7.49
N GLY A 118 -2.95 -4.93 6.71
CA GLY A 118 -1.59 -5.06 7.24
C GLY A 118 -1.16 -3.85 8.07
N ALA A 119 -1.52 -2.64 7.64
CA ALA A 119 -1.11 -1.40 8.30
C ALA A 119 -1.88 -1.11 9.59
N CYS A 120 -3.20 -1.37 9.62
CA CYS A 120 -3.99 -1.24 10.84
C CYS A 120 -3.78 -2.39 11.82
N ASN A 121 -3.33 -3.55 11.32
CA ASN A 121 -3.23 -4.81 12.07
C ASN A 121 -4.50 -5.11 12.89
N CYS A 122 -5.66 -4.85 12.28
CA CYS A 122 -6.97 -4.83 12.93
C CYS A 122 -7.94 -5.80 12.23
N GLU A 123 -9.08 -6.10 12.85
CA GLU A 123 -10.17 -6.76 12.14
C GLU A 123 -10.66 -5.84 11.00
N LEU A 124 -10.76 -6.39 9.79
CA LEU A 124 -11.27 -5.68 8.63
C LEU A 124 -12.35 -6.55 7.99
N VAL A 125 -13.56 -6.00 7.91
CA VAL A 125 -14.76 -6.71 7.44
C VAL A 125 -15.42 -5.89 6.36
N ILE A 126 -15.46 -6.44 5.14
CA ILE A 126 -16.11 -5.82 4.00
C ILE A 126 -17.63 -5.96 4.12
N THR A 127 -18.35 -4.86 3.94
CA THR A 127 -19.82 -4.80 3.97
C THR A 127 -20.43 -4.42 2.61
N GLY A 128 -19.62 -3.89 1.69
CA GLY A 128 -20.03 -3.44 0.37
C GLY A 128 -18.85 -3.42 -0.60
N GLY A 129 -19.12 -3.65 -1.88
CA GLY A 129 -18.19 -3.74 -2.97
C GLY A 129 -18.69 -3.02 -4.20
N THR A 130 -19.24 -3.74 -5.17
CA THR A 130 -19.60 -3.20 -6.49
C THR A 130 -21.10 -3.14 -6.77
N GLU A 131 -21.90 -3.13 -5.72
CA GLU A 131 -23.34 -3.14 -5.78
C GLU A 131 -23.87 -1.84 -6.40
N THR A 132 -25.01 -1.95 -7.09
CA THR A 132 -25.74 -0.83 -7.66
C THR A 132 -26.48 -0.13 -6.53
N GLY A 133 -26.33 1.19 -6.42
CA GLY A 133 -27.01 1.99 -5.38
C GLY A 133 -26.28 3.25 -4.92
N HIS A 134 -24.99 3.43 -5.25
CA HIS A 134 -24.20 4.58 -4.83
C HIS A 134 -23.83 5.53 -5.98
N ALA A 135 -23.46 6.76 -5.61
CA ALA A 135 -23.26 7.93 -6.47
C ALA A 135 -22.63 7.61 -7.85
N SER A 136 -23.24 8.15 -8.90
CA SER A 136 -22.72 8.08 -10.26
C SER A 136 -21.37 8.77 -10.39
N GLY A 137 -20.46 8.22 -11.19
CA GLY A 137 -19.18 8.84 -11.50
C GLY A 137 -18.07 7.82 -11.71
N THR A 138 -16.92 8.30 -12.20
CA THR A 138 -15.74 7.46 -12.48
C THR A 138 -15.31 6.68 -11.24
N TYR A 139 -15.21 7.36 -10.10
CA TYR A 139 -14.73 6.82 -8.83
C TYR A 139 -15.90 6.34 -7.97
N SER A 140 -16.47 5.17 -8.32
CA SER A 140 -17.70 4.64 -7.71
C SER A 140 -17.60 3.14 -7.38
N HIS A 141 -18.52 2.65 -6.55
CA HIS A 141 -18.72 1.21 -6.30
C HIS A 141 -18.98 0.46 -7.60
N ALA A 142 -19.90 0.97 -8.42
CA ALA A 142 -20.25 0.37 -9.70
C ALA A 142 -19.03 0.17 -10.62
N ASN A 143 -18.07 1.09 -10.59
CA ASN A 143 -16.84 1.00 -11.38
C ASN A 143 -15.69 0.28 -10.67
N GLY A 144 -15.93 -0.30 -9.48
CA GLY A 144 -14.96 -1.13 -8.77
C GLY A 144 -13.88 -0.38 -8.01
N TYR A 145 -14.05 0.92 -7.77
CA TYR A 145 -13.06 1.78 -7.11
C TYR A 145 -13.19 1.79 -5.58
N LYS A 146 -14.31 1.30 -5.04
CA LYS A 146 -14.68 1.50 -3.64
C LYS A 146 -14.98 0.18 -2.93
N LEU A 147 -14.75 0.18 -1.63
CA LEU A 147 -15.12 -0.89 -0.69
C LEU A 147 -15.68 -0.25 0.57
N ASP A 148 -16.75 -0.84 1.10
CA ASP A 148 -17.28 -0.47 2.41
C ASP A 148 -16.74 -1.39 3.48
N PHE A 149 -16.36 -0.82 4.62
CA PHE A 149 -15.90 -1.57 5.77
C PHE A 149 -16.75 -1.29 7.00
N ARG A 150 -17.08 -2.36 7.73
CA ARG A 150 -17.70 -2.26 9.05
C ARG A 150 -16.80 -1.48 10.00
N LYS A 151 -17.37 -0.52 10.71
CA LYS A 151 -16.67 0.22 11.76
C LYS A 151 -16.31 -0.69 12.93
N ASN A 152 -15.12 -0.48 13.47
CA ASN A 152 -14.69 -1.03 14.76
C ASN A 152 -13.67 -0.07 15.39
N ALA A 153 -13.45 -0.19 16.70
CA ALA A 153 -12.61 0.76 17.43
C ALA A 153 -11.18 0.84 16.88
N ALA A 154 -10.59 -0.28 16.48
CA ALA A 154 -9.21 -0.33 15.97
C ALA A 154 -9.08 0.32 14.59
N LEU A 155 -9.97 0.00 13.65
CA LEU A 155 -10.00 0.62 12.33
C LEU A 155 -10.26 2.13 12.43
N ASN A 156 -11.23 2.53 13.26
CA ASN A 156 -11.57 3.94 13.47
C ASN A 156 -10.37 4.71 14.02
N GLY A 157 -9.71 4.17 15.06
CA GLY A 157 -8.52 4.77 15.65
C GLY A 157 -7.36 4.87 14.66
N TYR A 158 -7.15 3.84 13.83
CA TYR A 158 -6.10 3.85 12.83
C TYR A 158 -6.33 4.93 11.77
N ILE A 159 -7.52 4.97 11.16
CA ILE A 159 -7.86 5.96 10.11
C ILE A 159 -7.76 7.38 10.69
N THR A 160 -8.45 7.64 11.80
CA THR A 160 -8.56 8.99 12.36
C THR A 160 -7.26 9.49 13.00
N GLY A 161 -6.39 8.59 13.47
CA GLY A 161 -5.10 8.93 14.05
C GLY A 161 -3.92 8.96 13.06
N SER A 162 -4.04 8.30 11.90
CA SER A 162 -2.91 8.15 10.95
C SER A 162 -3.08 8.96 9.66
N PHE A 163 -4.31 9.29 9.27
CA PHE A 163 -4.60 9.94 7.99
C PHE A 163 -4.95 11.42 8.16
N GLU A 164 -4.70 12.21 7.13
CA GLU A 164 -4.99 13.64 7.13
C GLU A 164 -6.49 13.87 7.06
N ARG A 165 -7.07 14.59 8.04
CA ARG A 165 -8.47 15.03 7.95
C ARG A 165 -8.59 16.06 6.83
N ILE A 166 -9.50 15.82 5.88
CA ILE A 166 -9.77 16.72 4.76
C ILE A 166 -11.19 17.31 4.89
N ALA A 167 -11.55 18.17 3.92
CA ALA A 167 -12.91 18.69 3.82
C ALA A 167 -13.93 17.54 3.79
N ASN A 168 -15.11 17.80 4.34
CA ASN A 168 -16.21 16.83 4.25
C ASN A 168 -16.60 16.63 2.78
N ARG A 169 -17.12 15.45 2.47
CA ARG A 169 -17.72 15.12 1.17
C ARG A 169 -18.92 16.06 0.93
N GLY A 170 -19.32 16.24 -0.33
CA GLY A 170 -20.36 17.22 -0.70
C GLY A 170 -21.72 17.05 -0.01
N ASP A 171 -21.99 15.87 0.55
CA ASP A 171 -23.17 15.51 1.35
C ASP A 171 -22.96 15.65 2.87
N GLY A 172 -21.82 16.19 3.31
CA GLY A 172 -21.53 16.55 4.69
C GLY A 172 -20.75 15.50 5.48
N TYR A 173 -20.52 14.31 4.94
CA TYR A 173 -19.79 13.25 5.65
C TYR A 173 -18.29 13.56 5.79
N PRO A 174 -17.70 13.35 6.98
CA PRO A 174 -16.30 13.65 7.23
C PRO A 174 -15.36 12.68 6.50
N GLN A 175 -14.22 13.18 6.02
CA GLN A 175 -13.28 12.41 5.20
C GLN A 175 -11.83 12.51 5.68
N TRP A 176 -11.08 11.44 5.50
CA TRP A 176 -9.65 11.35 5.78
C TRP A 176 -8.90 10.85 4.54
N ARG A 177 -7.70 11.38 4.30
CA ARG A 177 -6.86 11.02 3.16
C ARG A 177 -5.56 10.39 3.64
N ALA A 178 -5.31 9.17 3.16
CA ALA A 178 -4.03 8.49 3.39
C ALA A 178 -2.94 9.11 2.50
N ALA A 179 -1.66 8.89 2.86
CA ALA A 179 -0.52 9.33 2.05
C ALA A 179 -0.51 8.71 0.63
N SER A 180 -1.18 7.57 0.44
CA SER A 180 -1.39 6.96 -0.89
C SER A 180 -2.35 7.74 -1.79
N GLY A 181 -3.06 8.73 -1.25
CA GLY A 181 -4.13 9.45 -1.93
C GLY A 181 -5.52 8.84 -1.72
N ASN A 182 -5.64 7.62 -1.18
CA ASN A 182 -6.92 6.99 -0.90
C ASN A 182 -7.74 7.81 0.10
N VAL A 183 -9.06 7.84 -0.08
CA VAL A 183 -9.97 8.65 0.74
C VAL A 183 -10.93 7.73 1.50
N TYR A 184 -11.07 8.01 2.79
CA TYR A 184 -11.87 7.26 3.75
C TYR A 184 -12.98 8.19 4.25
N CYS A 185 -14.21 7.92 3.85
CA CYS A 185 -15.40 8.68 4.24
C CYS A 185 -16.13 7.94 5.35
N ASP A 186 -16.45 8.62 6.46
CA ASP A 186 -17.27 8.03 7.52
C ASP A 186 -18.74 8.37 7.24
N GLU A 187 -19.52 7.39 6.76
CA GLU A 187 -20.96 7.56 6.49
C GLU A 187 -21.84 7.31 7.74
N GLY A 188 -21.21 7.11 8.90
CA GLY A 188 -21.85 6.90 10.19
C GLY A 188 -21.81 5.45 10.62
N ASP A 189 -22.40 4.55 9.82
CA ASP A 189 -22.52 3.11 10.07
C ASP A 189 -21.37 2.28 9.46
N HIS A 190 -20.77 2.76 8.37
CA HIS A 190 -19.62 2.14 7.70
C HIS A 190 -18.56 3.18 7.26
N TRP A 191 -17.38 2.68 6.93
CA TRP A 191 -16.37 3.42 6.18
C TRP A 191 -16.55 3.17 4.70
N ASP A 192 -16.78 4.23 3.94
CA ASP A 192 -16.77 4.22 2.48
C ASP A 192 -15.37 4.63 1.97
N VAL A 193 -14.65 3.70 1.36
CA VAL A 193 -13.24 3.89 1.02
C VAL A 193 -13.01 3.89 -0.47
N LEU A 194 -12.49 5.01 -0.99
CA LEU A 194 -12.07 5.19 -2.36
C LEU A 194 -10.58 4.91 -2.54
N TYR A 195 -10.28 4.02 -3.49
CA TYR A 195 -8.92 3.67 -3.91
C TYR A 195 -8.62 4.22 -5.30
N TYR A 196 -7.55 5.01 -5.43
CA TYR A 196 -7.15 5.67 -6.69
C TYR A 196 -6.18 4.87 -7.50
#